data_AF-A0A379C8A3-F1
#
_entry.id   AF-A0A379C8A3-F1
#
_cell.length_a   1.000
_cell.length_b   1.000
_cell.length_c   1.000
_cell.angle_alpha   90.00
_cell.angle_beta   90.00
_cell.angle_gamma   90.00
#
_symmetry.space_group_name_H-M   'P 1'
#
loop_
_entity.id
_entity.type
_entity.pdbx_description
1 polymer ?
#
loop_
_entity_poly.entity_id
_entity_poly.type
_entity_poly.pdbx_seq_one_letter_code
_entity_poly.pdbx_strand_id
1 'polypeptide(L)'
;MFRFFVIILAMLIILALAGYALSLFWKLRKQQKFIQNAQKERYLNIKNSVDIIAKSMLADQCNLSEGVRRLKPLLDVLGQPKLSQFNAMWALFKVVEDMPILEERKKLARNQRMKLDLEREDAEMKYQDEIKQELRKLLIEIEQF
;
A
#
# COMPACT_ATOMS: atom_id res chain seq x y z
N MET A 1 -27.67 62.34 0.12
CA MET A 1 -28.02 61.18 0.99
C MET A 1 -27.91 59.84 0.26
N PHE A 2 -28.51 59.66 -0.93
CA PHE A 2 -28.49 58.38 -1.67
C PHE A 2 -27.09 57.75 -1.87
N ARG A 3 -26.07 58.57 -2.18
CA ARG A 3 -24.68 58.09 -2.35
C ARG A 3 -24.13 57.37 -1.11
N PHE A 4 -24.43 57.86 0.09
CA PHE A 4 -23.98 57.23 1.34
C PHE A 4 -24.66 55.87 1.58
N PHE A 5 -25.94 55.74 1.20
CA PHE A 5 -26.68 54.49 1.34
C PHE A 5 -26.10 53.37 0.47
N VAL A 6 -25.75 53.69 -0.79
CA VAL A 6 -25.11 52.73 -1.70
C VAL A 6 -23.73 52.32 -1.20
N ILE A 7 -22.94 53.24 -0.63
CA ILE A 7 -21.62 52.94 -0.04
C ILE A 7 -21.75 51.99 1.16
N ILE A 8 -22.71 52.26 2.05
CA ILE A 8 -22.95 51.39 3.23
C ILE A 8 -23.39 49.99 2.79
N LEU A 9 -24.30 49.90 1.82
CA LEU A 9 -24.77 48.62 1.30
C LEU A 9 -23.63 47.82 0.63
N ALA A 10 -22.81 48.49 -0.19
CA ALA A 10 -21.63 47.86 -0.80
C ALA A 10 -20.64 47.36 0.26
N MET A 11 -20.38 48.15 1.30
CA MET A 11 -19.49 47.76 2.40
C MET A 11 -20.02 46.53 3.17
N LEU A 12 -21.34 46.47 3.40
CA LEU A 12 -21.98 45.33 4.06
C LEU A 12 -21.84 44.06 3.21
N ILE A 13 -22.06 44.15 1.89
CA ILE A 13 -21.85 43.02 0.97
C ILE A 13 -20.39 42.56 0.99
N ILE A 14 -19.43 43.48 0.94
CA ILE A 14 -17.99 43.15 0.99
C ILE A 14 -17.65 42.45 2.31
N LEU A 15 -18.15 42.94 3.44
CA LEU A 15 -17.92 42.32 4.76
C LEU A 15 -18.53 40.92 4.86
N ALA A 16 -19.75 40.72 4.34
CA ALA A 16 -20.40 39.41 4.30
C ALA A 16 -19.61 38.40 3.45
N LEU A 17 -19.17 38.82 2.25
CA LEU A 17 -18.34 38.00 1.37
C LEU A 17 -16.97 37.70 1.98
N ALA A 18 -16.33 38.67 2.63
CA ALA A 18 -15.07 38.47 3.32
C ALA A 18 -15.21 37.47 4.47
N GLY A 19 -16.28 37.57 5.28
CA GLY A 19 -16.57 36.62 6.34
C GLY A 19 -16.79 35.20 5.81
N TYR A 20 -17.52 35.06 4.69
CA TYR A 20 -17.72 33.77 4.05
C TYR A 20 -16.42 33.18 3.50
N ALA A 21 -15.60 33.99 2.82
CA ALA A 21 -14.29 33.57 2.30
C ALA A 21 -13.35 33.10 3.41
N LEU A 22 -13.30 33.80 4.55
CA LEU A 22 -12.54 33.38 5.73
C LEU A 22 -13.04 32.04 6.29
N SER A 23 -14.35 31.86 6.40
CA SER A 23 -14.94 30.58 6.83
C SER A 23 -14.53 29.43 5.91
N LEU A 24 -14.58 29.65 4.60
CA LEU A 24 -14.21 28.64 3.60
C LEU A 24 -12.70 28.32 3.67
N PHE A 25 -11.86 29.34 3.84
CA PHE A 25 -10.42 29.16 4.00
C PHE A 25 -10.06 28.28 5.21
N TRP A 26 -10.76 28.46 6.33
CA TRP A 26 -10.53 27.65 7.55
C TRP A 26 -10.99 26.21 7.36
N LYS A 27 -12.14 26.00 6.70
CA LYS A 27 -12.62 24.66 6.34
C LYS A 27 -11.63 23.95 5.43
N LEU A 28 -11.11 24.63 4.41
CA LEU A 28 -10.14 24.08 3.48
C LEU A 28 -8.86 23.66 4.21
N ARG A 29 -8.30 24.51 5.07
CA ARG A 29 -7.12 24.17 5.88
C ARG A 29 -7.35 22.94 6.76
N LYS A 30 -8.52 22.82 7.39
CA LYS A 30 -8.87 21.65 8.21
C LYS A 30 -8.96 20.37 7.37
N GLN A 31 -9.61 20.44 6.20
CA GLN A 31 -9.71 19.31 5.28
C GLN A 31 -8.34 18.89 4.75
N GLN A 32 -7.50 19.84 4.34
CA GLN A 32 -6.13 19.55 3.89
C GLN A 32 -5.32 18.85 4.96
N LYS A 33 -5.38 19.33 6.22
CA LYS A 33 -4.69 18.67 7.34
C LYS A 33 -5.20 17.25 7.59
N PHE A 34 -6.52 17.04 7.51
CA PHE A 34 -7.10 15.70 7.65
C PHE A 34 -6.64 14.75 6.55
N ILE A 35 -6.64 15.21 5.29
CA ILE A 35 -6.18 14.41 4.14
C ILE A 35 -4.69 14.09 4.28
N GLN A 36 -3.86 15.07 4.63
CA GLN A 36 -2.41 14.85 4.84
C GLN A 36 -2.15 13.85 5.98
N ASN A 37 -2.88 13.96 7.08
CA ASN A 37 -2.77 13.01 8.18
C ASN A 37 -3.20 11.60 7.75
N ALA A 38 -4.33 11.47 7.06
CA ALA A 38 -4.81 10.18 6.56
C ALA A 38 -3.84 9.54 5.55
N GLN A 39 -3.21 10.35 4.69
CA GLN A 39 -2.15 9.89 3.77
C GLN A 39 -0.93 9.38 4.54
N LYS A 40 -0.49 10.12 5.56
CA LYS A 40 0.63 9.73 6.41
C LYS A 40 0.34 8.44 7.20
N GLU A 41 -0.84 8.33 7.80
CA GLU A 41 -1.27 7.12 8.50
C GLU A 41 -1.35 5.93 7.54
N ARG A 42 -1.90 6.12 6.34
CA ARG A 42 -1.93 5.08 5.31
C ARG A 42 -0.51 4.62 4.94
N TYR A 43 0.42 5.54 4.73
CA TYR A 43 1.81 5.21 4.45
C TYR A 43 2.45 4.39 5.59
N LEU A 44 2.29 4.83 6.83
CA LEU A 44 2.81 4.12 8.01
C LEU A 44 2.18 2.72 8.16
N ASN A 45 0.88 2.59 7.92
CA ASN A 45 0.18 1.31 8.00
C ASN A 45 0.68 0.33 6.94
N ILE A 46 0.95 0.80 5.72
CA ILE A 46 1.52 -0.03 4.65
C ILE A 46 2.95 -0.45 5.02
N LYS A 47 3.78 0.49 5.48
CA LYS A 47 5.14 0.20 5.97
C LYS A 47 5.12 -0.87 7.07
N ASN A 48 4.26 -0.70 8.09
CA ASN A 48 4.10 -1.67 9.18
C ASN A 48 3.60 -3.03 8.67
N SER A 49 2.70 -3.04 7.69
CA SER A 49 2.21 -4.29 7.09
C SER A 49 3.34 -5.04 6.40
N VAL A 50 4.18 -4.34 5.65
CA VAL A 50 5.35 -4.95 5.00
C VAL A 50 6.34 -5.50 6.03
N ASP A 51 6.64 -4.73 7.09
CA ASP A 51 7.51 -5.17 8.19
C ASP A 51 7.01 -6.46 8.84
N ILE A 52 5.71 -6.51 9.19
CA ILE A 52 5.08 -7.69 9.79
C ILE A 52 5.15 -8.90 8.85
N ILE A 53 4.84 -8.72 7.56
CA ILE A 53 4.86 -9.83 6.59
C ILE A 53 6.29 -10.34 6.39
N ALA A 54 7.28 -9.45 6.24
CA ALA A 54 8.67 -9.86 6.06
C ALA A 54 9.20 -10.61 7.29
N LYS A 55 8.85 -10.15 8.51
CA LYS A 55 9.18 -10.85 9.76
C LYS A 55 8.47 -12.19 9.89
N SER A 56 7.20 -12.30 9.51
CA SER A 56 6.45 -13.57 9.56
C SER A 56 7.02 -14.59 8.57
N MET A 57 7.45 -14.15 7.38
CA MET A 57 8.15 -15.01 6.42
C MET A 57 9.50 -15.49 6.96
N LEU A 58 10.28 -14.61 7.59
CA LEU A 58 11.57 -14.99 8.20
C LEU A 58 11.41 -15.97 9.37
N ALA A 59 10.32 -15.83 10.12
CA ALA A 59 9.97 -16.69 11.24
C ALA A 59 9.23 -17.97 10.82
N ASP A 60 9.11 -18.24 9.51
CA ASP A 60 8.40 -19.40 8.95
C ASP A 60 6.93 -19.51 9.44
N GLN A 61 6.30 -18.38 9.78
CA GLN A 61 4.90 -18.30 10.22
C GLN A 61 3.90 -18.22 9.05
N CYS A 62 4.40 -17.93 7.85
CA CYS A 62 3.62 -17.97 6.61
C CYS A 62 4.51 -18.48 5.47
N ASN A 63 3.88 -19.13 4.49
CA ASN A 63 4.59 -19.63 3.31
C ASN A 63 5.21 -18.49 2.50
N LEU A 64 6.36 -18.75 1.89
CA LEU A 64 7.05 -17.74 1.09
C LEU A 64 6.23 -17.30 -0.11
N SER A 65 5.47 -18.20 -0.75
CA SER A 65 4.57 -17.83 -1.86
C SER A 65 3.44 -16.88 -1.45
N GLU A 66 2.87 -17.08 -0.25
CA GLU A 66 1.85 -16.16 0.29
C GLU A 66 2.48 -14.81 0.59
N GLY A 67 3.66 -14.83 1.22
CA GLY A 67 4.42 -13.65 1.56
C GLY A 67 4.73 -12.78 0.34
N VAL A 68 5.34 -13.33 -0.71
CA VAL A 68 5.67 -12.55 -1.93
C VAL A 68 4.42 -12.02 -2.64
N ARG A 69 3.31 -12.78 -2.65
CA ARG A 69 2.03 -12.33 -3.22
C ARG A 69 1.46 -11.14 -2.45
N ARG A 70 1.61 -11.11 -1.12
CA ARG A 70 1.16 -9.99 -0.28
C ARG A 70 2.11 -8.81 -0.32
N LEU A 71 3.42 -9.04 -0.43
CA LEU A 71 4.43 -7.99 -0.51
C LEU A 71 4.34 -7.19 -1.82
N LYS A 72 4.17 -7.85 -2.97
CA LYS A 72 4.11 -7.18 -4.29
C LYS A 72 3.22 -5.93 -4.31
N PRO A 73 1.91 -6.00 -4.01
CA PRO A 73 1.04 -4.84 -4.09
C PRO A 73 1.36 -3.77 -3.05
N LEU A 74 1.85 -4.15 -1.87
CA LEU A 74 2.24 -3.17 -0.84
C LEU A 74 3.47 -2.37 -1.26
N LEU A 75 4.47 -3.05 -1.82
CA LEU A 75 5.68 -2.43 -2.35
C LEU A 75 5.38 -1.55 -3.58
N ASP A 76 4.44 -1.97 -4.44
CA ASP A 76 3.98 -1.15 -5.57
C ASP A 76 3.33 0.17 -5.10
N VAL A 77 2.59 0.14 -3.98
CA VAL A 77 1.97 1.35 -3.40
C VAL A 77 3.00 2.26 -2.72
N LEU A 78 4.02 1.69 -2.06
CA LEU A 78 5.14 2.47 -1.50
C LEU A 78 6.03 3.05 -2.60
N GLY A 79 6.09 2.41 -3.76
CA GLY A 79 6.87 2.82 -4.93
C GLY A 79 8.34 2.42 -4.86
N GLN A 80 8.94 2.37 -3.67
CA GLN A 80 10.28 1.85 -3.39
C GLN A 80 10.35 1.24 -1.97
N PRO A 81 11.13 0.16 -1.77
CA PRO A 81 11.73 -0.67 -2.82
C PRO A 81 10.66 -1.48 -3.57
N LYS A 82 10.96 -1.91 -4.80
CA LYS A 82 10.04 -2.75 -5.59
C LYS A 82 10.39 -4.21 -5.41
N LEU A 83 9.38 -5.10 -5.43
CA LEU A 83 9.63 -6.55 -5.33
C LEU A 83 10.59 -7.05 -6.42
N SER A 84 10.53 -6.46 -7.62
CA SER A 84 11.41 -6.81 -8.75
C SER A 84 12.90 -6.50 -8.53
N GLN A 85 13.26 -5.77 -7.48
CA GLN A 85 14.66 -5.53 -7.10
C GLN A 85 15.26 -6.69 -6.29
N PHE A 86 14.42 -7.64 -5.87
CA PHE A 86 14.79 -8.82 -5.12
C PHE A 86 14.56 -10.03 -6.03
N ASN A 87 15.65 -10.58 -6.57
CA ASN A 87 15.61 -11.56 -7.64
C ASN A 87 14.90 -12.85 -7.22
N ALA A 88 15.17 -13.38 -6.03
CA ALA A 88 14.58 -14.64 -5.58
C ALA A 88 13.11 -14.48 -5.23
N MET A 89 12.74 -13.42 -4.51
CA MET A 89 11.34 -13.06 -4.25
C MET A 89 10.57 -12.81 -5.55
N TRP A 90 11.17 -12.13 -6.52
CA TRP A 90 10.57 -11.87 -7.82
C TRP A 90 10.39 -13.16 -8.64
N ALA A 91 11.39 -14.05 -8.62
CA ALA A 91 11.30 -15.35 -9.28
C ALA A 91 10.18 -16.21 -8.70
N LEU A 92 10.08 -16.31 -7.37
CA LEU A 92 8.98 -17.02 -6.71
C LEU A 92 7.62 -16.38 -7.03
N PHE A 93 7.55 -15.04 -6.98
CA PHE A 93 6.32 -14.32 -7.33
C PHE A 93 5.89 -14.64 -8.76
N LYS A 94 6.81 -14.70 -9.72
CA LYS A 94 6.50 -15.03 -11.12
C LYS A 94 5.96 -16.43 -11.32
N VAL A 95 6.41 -17.40 -10.53
CA VAL A 95 5.85 -18.76 -10.55
C VAL A 95 4.41 -18.76 -10.05
N VAL A 96 4.12 -18.02 -8.99
CA VAL A 96 2.80 -18.09 -8.34
C VAL A 96 1.80 -17.04 -8.84
N GLU A 97 2.23 -16.01 -9.57
CA GLU A 97 1.40 -14.85 -9.97
C GLU A 97 0.07 -15.28 -10.61
N ASP A 98 0.15 -16.18 -11.61
CA ASP A 98 -1.00 -16.64 -12.39
C ASP A 98 -1.70 -17.88 -11.80
N MET A 99 -1.25 -18.39 -10.64
CA MET A 99 -1.90 -19.54 -10.02
C MET A 99 -3.30 -19.19 -9.51
N PRO A 100 -4.33 -20.00 -9.82
CA PRO A 100 -5.71 -19.72 -9.42
C PRO A 100 -5.88 -19.82 -7.91
N ILE A 101 -6.68 -18.91 -7.36
CA ILE A 101 -6.97 -18.77 -5.93
C ILE A 101 -8.45 -18.95 -5.66
N LEU A 102 -8.81 -19.18 -4.39
CA LEU A 102 -10.20 -19.23 -3.90
C LEU A 102 -11.12 -20.11 -4.77
N GLU A 103 -12.18 -19.53 -5.35
CA GLU A 103 -13.19 -20.26 -6.14
C GLU A 103 -12.64 -20.82 -7.45
N GLU A 104 -11.69 -20.14 -8.09
CA GLU A 104 -11.04 -20.64 -9.30
C GLU A 104 -10.22 -21.89 -9.00
N ARG A 105 -9.52 -21.90 -7.86
CA ARG A 105 -8.80 -23.10 -7.39
C ARG A 105 -9.76 -24.25 -7.12
N LYS A 106 -10.94 -24.01 -6.55
CA LYS A 106 -11.93 -25.07 -6.28
C LYS A 106 -12.48 -25.74 -7.54
N LYS A 107 -12.54 -25.01 -8.66
CA LYS A 107 -13.01 -25.53 -9.96
C LYS A 107 -12.01 -26.47 -10.63
N LEU A 108 -10.74 -26.44 -10.22
CA LEU A 108 -9.71 -27.29 -10.82
C LEU A 108 -9.88 -28.77 -10.44
N ALA A 109 -9.57 -29.63 -11.40
CA ALA A 109 -9.46 -31.06 -11.16
C ALA A 109 -8.36 -31.34 -10.11
N ARG A 110 -8.52 -32.40 -9.31
CA ARG A 110 -7.55 -32.77 -8.25
C ARG A 110 -6.12 -32.87 -8.77
N ASN A 111 -5.92 -33.46 -9.94
CA ASN A 111 -4.60 -33.63 -10.55
C ASN A 111 -3.96 -32.29 -10.95
N GLN A 112 -4.76 -31.34 -11.44
CA GLN A 112 -4.29 -30.00 -11.80
C GLN A 112 -3.89 -29.21 -10.55
N ARG A 113 -4.71 -29.26 -9.49
CA ARG A 113 -4.36 -28.63 -8.19
C ARG A 113 -3.06 -29.19 -7.63
N MET A 114 -2.92 -30.52 -7.62
CA MET A 114 -1.71 -31.17 -7.13
C MET A 114 -0.47 -30.75 -7.93
N LYS A 115 -0.58 -30.65 -9.26
CA LYS A 115 0.53 -30.19 -10.10
C LYS A 115 0.98 -28.78 -9.73
N LEU A 116 0.04 -27.85 -9.52
CA LEU A 116 0.33 -26.47 -9.13
C LEU A 116 0.90 -26.38 -7.71
N ASP A 117 0.38 -27.20 -6.78
CA ASP A 117 0.89 -27.24 -5.40
C ASP A 117 2.35 -27.72 -5.38
N LEU A 118 2.69 -28.75 -6.17
CA LEU A 118 4.06 -29.25 -6.32
C LEU A 118 4.99 -28.21 -6.96
N GLU A 119 4.54 -27.54 -8.02
CA GLU A 119 5.32 -26.48 -8.68
C GLU A 119 5.62 -25.32 -7.74
N ARG A 120 4.64 -24.95 -6.91
CA ARG A 120 4.81 -23.93 -5.87
C ARG A 120 5.79 -24.39 -4.80
N GLU A 121 5.65 -25.60 -4.29
CA GLU A 121 6.53 -26.14 -3.24
C GLU A 121 7.98 -26.29 -3.72
N ASP A 122 8.19 -26.76 -4.95
CA ASP A 122 9.52 -26.85 -5.55
C ASP A 122 10.18 -25.47 -5.69
N ALA A 123 9.42 -24.47 -6.16
CA ALA A 123 9.91 -23.09 -6.24
C ALA A 123 10.19 -22.48 -4.85
N GLU A 124 9.34 -22.73 -3.85
CA GLU A 124 9.56 -22.27 -2.48
C GLU A 124 10.85 -22.84 -1.91
N MET A 125 11.08 -24.14 -2.05
CA MET A 125 12.32 -24.78 -1.60
C MET A 125 13.54 -24.23 -2.34
N LYS A 126 13.45 -24.08 -3.67
CA LYS A 126 14.55 -23.61 -4.51
C LYS A 126 15.04 -22.22 -4.11
N TYR A 127 14.13 -21.30 -3.80
CA TYR A 127 14.46 -19.91 -3.52
C TYR A 127 14.51 -19.57 -2.03
N GLN A 128 14.31 -20.54 -1.14
CA GLN A 128 14.09 -20.30 0.30
C GLN A 128 15.21 -19.47 0.95
N ASP A 129 16.47 -19.90 0.80
CA ASP A 129 17.59 -19.28 1.49
C ASP A 129 17.89 -17.89 0.95
N GLU A 130 17.80 -17.72 -0.37
CA GLU A 130 17.97 -16.42 -1.04
C GLU A 130 16.86 -15.44 -0.62
N ILE A 131 15.60 -15.90 -0.57
CA ILE A 131 14.47 -15.08 -0.11
C ILE A 131 14.69 -14.65 1.35
N LYS A 132 15.17 -15.54 2.23
CA LYS A 132 15.47 -15.16 3.62
C LYS A 132 16.56 -14.09 3.72
N GLN A 133 17.53 -14.08 2.81
CA GLN A 133 18.54 -13.00 2.75
C GLN A 133 17.92 -11.70 2.22
N GLU A 134 17.14 -11.78 1.15
CA GLU A 134 16.46 -10.63 0.55
C GLU A 134 15.45 -9.98 1.51
N LEU A 135 14.74 -10.77 2.31
CA LEU A 135 13.82 -10.26 3.35
C LEU A 135 14.55 -9.45 4.43
N ARG A 136 15.75 -9.89 4.84
CA ARG A 136 16.58 -9.10 5.78
C ARG A 136 17.01 -7.78 5.15
N LYS A 137 17.38 -7.80 3.87
CA LYS A 137 17.69 -6.58 3.12
C LYS A 137 16.48 -5.65 3.03
N LEU A 138 15.30 -6.20 2.72
CA LEU A 138 14.05 -5.45 2.65
C LEU A 138 13.72 -4.75 3.97
N LEU A 139 13.89 -5.44 5.11
CA LEU A 139 13.65 -4.84 6.44
C LEU A 139 14.58 -3.65 6.69
N ILE A 140 15.85 -3.76 6.33
CA ILE A 140 16.83 -2.66 6.46
C ILE A 140 16.43 -1.48 5.56
N GLU A 141 16.06 -1.75 4.30
CA GLU A 141 15.66 -0.69 3.36
C GLU A 141 14.41 0.04 3.84
N ILE A 142 13.42 -0.68 4.36
CA ILE A 142 12.16 -0.10 4.82
C ILE A 142 12.34 0.71 6.10
N GLU A 143 13.26 0.34 6.99
CA GLU A 143 13.58 1.15 8.17
C GLU A 143 14.13 2.54 7.80
N GLN A 144 14.80 2.66 6.65
CA GLN A 144 15.38 3.93 6.18
C GLN A 144 14.36 4.90 5.54
N PHE A 145 13.11 4.46 5.30
CA PHE A 145 12.02 5.22 4.69
C PHE A 145 10.89 5.60 5.66
#